data_AF-A0A7V5N2J7-F1
#
_entry.id   AF-A0A7V5N2J7-F1
#
_cell.length_a   1.000
_cell.length_b   1.000
_cell.length_c   1.000
_cell.angle_alpha   90.00
_cell.angle_beta   90.00
_cell.angle_gamma   90.00
#
_symmetry.space_group_name_H-M   'P 1'
#
loop_
_entity.id
_entity.type
_entity.pdbx_description
1 polymer ?
#
loop_
_entity_poly.entity_id
_entity_poly.type
_entity_poly.pdbx_seq_one_letter_code
_entity_poly.pdbx_strand_id
1 'polypeptide(L)'
;MPSYVILEKCDGCKGQDKTACQYICPNDLMVLNKDTMKAYNRAPEMCWECYNCVKICPQQAIDVRGYADFVPMGASVVPLRSSDSIMWTVKFRNGQIKRFKFPIRTTPEGSAKPDGGWETGSDDLKSPVLFTEPASLWLKEVPTLKK
;
A
#
# COMPACT_ATOMS: atom_id res chain seq x y z
N MET A 1 -18.12 -9.96 -1.30
CA MET A 1 -17.05 -10.04 -0.29
C MET A 1 -15.71 -9.79 -0.94
N PRO A 2 -15.26 -8.54 -0.89
CA PRO A 2 -13.85 -8.15 -0.94
C PRO A 2 -13.08 -8.55 0.33
N SER A 3 -12.05 -7.80 0.77
CA SER A 3 -11.13 -8.21 1.85
C SER A 3 -11.82 -8.84 3.07
N TYR A 4 -11.35 -10.01 3.50
CA TYR A 4 -11.89 -10.74 4.64
C TYR A 4 -10.77 -11.23 5.56
N VAL A 5 -11.12 -11.52 6.82
CA VAL A 5 -10.17 -11.91 7.85
C VAL A 5 -10.28 -13.40 8.13
N ILE A 6 -9.14 -14.10 8.13
CA ILE A 6 -8.97 -15.50 8.50
C ILE A 6 -8.89 -15.56 10.03
N LEU A 7 -9.97 -15.98 10.68
CA LEU A 7 -10.16 -15.86 12.12
C LEU A 7 -9.11 -16.66 12.92
N GLU A 8 -8.65 -17.78 12.37
CA GLU A 8 -7.65 -18.65 12.99
C GLU A 8 -6.26 -17.99 13.04
N LYS A 9 -5.96 -17.07 12.12
CA LYS A 9 -4.68 -16.36 12.05
C LYS A 9 -4.72 -14.99 12.70
N CYS A 10 -5.88 -14.34 12.72
CA CYS A 10 -5.99 -12.98 13.24
C CYS A 10 -5.83 -12.99 14.77
N ASP A 11 -4.88 -12.23 15.28
CA ASP A 11 -4.64 -12.06 16.71
C ASP A 11 -5.21 -10.74 17.27
N GLY A 12 -5.90 -9.96 16.44
CA GLY A 12 -6.38 -8.62 16.78
C GLY A 12 -5.25 -7.57 16.89
N CYS A 13 -4.05 -7.87 16.37
CA CYS A 13 -2.83 -7.09 16.58
C CYS A 13 -2.49 -6.90 18.06
N LYS A 14 -2.71 -7.93 18.89
CA LYS A 14 -2.29 -7.93 20.29
C LYS A 14 -0.78 -7.68 20.39
N GLY A 15 -0.39 -6.80 21.31
CA GLY A 15 1.02 -6.44 21.53
C GLY A 15 1.61 -5.46 20.52
N GLN A 16 0.78 -4.87 19.64
CA GLN A 16 1.18 -3.79 18.74
C GLN A 16 0.51 -2.48 19.18
N ASP A 17 1.13 -1.34 18.89
CA ASP A 17 0.58 -0.01 19.22
C ASP A 17 -0.71 0.31 18.46
N LYS A 18 -0.90 -0.32 17.29
CA LYS A 18 -2.03 -0.05 16.39
C LYS A 18 -2.51 -1.34 15.75
N THR A 19 -3.83 -1.42 15.51
CA THR A 19 -4.41 -2.44 14.65
C THR A 19 -4.05 -2.15 13.19
N ALA A 20 -3.08 -2.88 12.64
CA ALA A 20 -2.45 -2.57 11.35
C ALA A 20 -3.45 -2.44 10.18
N CYS A 21 -4.42 -3.36 10.08
CA CYS A 21 -5.40 -3.35 9.00
C CYS A 21 -6.39 -2.17 9.09
N GLN A 22 -6.80 -1.79 10.30
CA GLN A 22 -7.64 -0.62 10.56
C GLN A 22 -6.86 0.66 10.25
N TYR A 23 -5.61 0.75 10.69
CA TYR A 23 -4.74 1.90 10.44
C TYR A 23 -4.52 2.20 8.94
N ILE A 24 -4.32 1.15 8.12
CA ILE A 24 -3.91 1.34 6.72
C ILE A 24 -5.06 1.43 5.73
N CYS A 25 -6.30 1.12 6.13
CA CYS A 25 -7.40 1.05 5.19
C CYS A 25 -7.75 2.46 4.70
N PRO A 26 -7.55 2.79 3.40
CA PRO A 26 -7.74 4.16 2.91
C PRO A 26 -9.21 4.59 2.92
N ASN A 27 -10.14 3.64 3.05
CA ASN A 27 -11.57 3.88 3.07
C ASN A 27 -12.21 3.49 4.42
N ASP A 28 -11.40 3.39 5.48
CA ASP A 28 -11.86 3.11 6.87
C ASP A 28 -12.75 1.84 7.00
N LEU A 29 -12.51 0.81 6.19
CA LEU A 29 -13.40 -0.37 6.15
C LEU A 29 -13.01 -1.45 7.17
N MET A 30 -11.71 -1.55 7.48
CA MET A 30 -11.21 -2.57 8.39
C MET A 30 -11.37 -2.08 9.83
N VAL A 31 -12.03 -2.86 10.68
CA VAL A 31 -12.29 -2.48 12.07
C VAL A 31 -12.01 -3.67 12.99
N LEU A 32 -11.49 -3.40 14.19
CA LEU A 32 -11.37 -4.39 15.26
C LEU A 32 -12.71 -4.58 15.99
N ASN A 33 -13.23 -5.81 16.01
CA ASN A 33 -14.28 -6.18 16.93
C ASN A 33 -13.68 -6.40 18.34
N LYS A 34 -14.13 -5.63 19.32
CA LYS A 34 -13.60 -5.65 20.70
C LYS A 34 -14.02 -6.89 21.51
N ASP A 35 -15.13 -7.52 21.16
CA ASP A 35 -15.64 -8.70 21.88
C ASP A 35 -14.87 -9.96 21.45
N THR A 36 -14.63 -10.10 20.15
CA THR A 36 -13.92 -11.27 19.60
C THR A 36 -12.42 -11.07 19.50
N MET A 37 -11.95 -9.82 19.57
CA MET A 37 -10.58 -9.41 19.28
C MET A 37 -10.12 -9.86 17.89
N LYS A 38 -11.02 -9.81 16.91
CA LYS A 38 -10.76 -10.12 15.50
C LYS A 38 -11.15 -8.93 14.63
N ALA A 39 -10.33 -8.64 13.62
CA ALA A 39 -10.68 -7.62 12.64
C ALA A 39 -11.74 -8.14 11.64
N TYR A 40 -12.47 -7.23 11.01
CA TYR A 40 -13.39 -7.53 9.91
C TYR A 40 -13.51 -6.32 8.97
N ASN A 41 -14.06 -6.54 7.77
CA ASN A 41 -14.43 -5.47 6.85
C ASN A 41 -15.91 -5.11 7.07
N ARG A 42 -16.20 -3.86 7.45
CA ARG A 42 -17.55 -3.40 7.82
C ARG A 42 -18.46 -3.04 6.64
N ALA A 43 -17.89 -2.75 5.47
CA ALA A 43 -18.62 -2.38 4.27
C ALA A 43 -17.91 -2.94 3.02
N PRO A 44 -18.01 -4.26 2.78
CA PRO A 44 -17.26 -4.94 1.72
C PRO A 44 -17.54 -4.38 0.32
N GLU A 45 -18.75 -3.91 0.06
CA GLU A 45 -19.17 -3.24 -1.18
C GLU A 45 -18.42 -1.93 -1.47
N MET A 46 -17.86 -1.28 -0.44
CA MET A 46 -17.04 -0.08 -0.57
C MET A 46 -15.54 -0.38 -0.68
N CYS A 47 -15.15 -1.66 -0.68
CA CYS A 47 -13.75 -2.05 -0.81
C CYS A 47 -13.26 -1.82 -2.23
N TRP A 48 -12.01 -1.39 -2.36
CA TRP A 48 -11.36 -1.15 -3.64
C TRP A 48 -10.31 -2.23 -4.00
N GLU A 49 -10.25 -3.31 -3.22
CA GLU A 49 -9.28 -4.41 -3.41
C GLU A 49 -7.82 -3.92 -3.58
N CYS A 50 -7.41 -2.85 -2.87
CA CYS A 50 -6.05 -2.28 -2.97
C CYS A 50 -4.96 -3.14 -2.30
N TYR A 51 -5.34 -4.18 -1.56
CA TYR A 51 -4.47 -5.06 -0.77
C TYR A 51 -3.70 -4.40 0.37
N ASN A 52 -3.96 -3.14 0.73
CA ASN A 52 -3.21 -2.48 1.82
C ASN A 52 -3.35 -3.24 3.15
N CYS A 53 -4.57 -3.62 3.52
CA CYS A 53 -4.84 -4.42 4.72
C CYS A 53 -4.18 -5.81 4.67
N VAL A 54 -4.14 -6.45 3.50
CA VAL A 54 -3.45 -7.73 3.28
C VAL A 54 -1.95 -7.58 3.48
N LYS A 55 -1.33 -6.61 2.81
CA LYS A 55 0.13 -6.39 2.79
C LYS A 55 0.69 -6.03 4.17
N ILE A 56 -0.06 -5.27 4.98
CA ILE A 56 0.42 -4.81 6.28
C ILE A 56 0.17 -5.81 7.41
N CYS A 57 -0.73 -6.79 7.21
CA CYS A 57 -1.13 -7.70 8.29
C CYS A 57 0.06 -8.58 8.71
N PRO A 58 0.60 -8.44 9.93
CA PRO A 58 1.79 -9.18 10.35
C PRO A 58 1.54 -10.70 10.40
N GLN A 59 0.32 -11.10 10.75
CA GLN A 59 -0.09 -12.51 10.80
C GLN A 59 -0.52 -13.09 9.44
N GLN A 60 -0.52 -12.27 8.37
CA GLN A 60 -1.05 -12.65 7.06
C GLN A 60 -2.47 -13.26 7.17
N ALA A 61 -3.28 -12.62 8.01
CA ALA A 61 -4.61 -13.08 8.39
C ALA A 61 -5.72 -12.43 7.54
N ILE A 62 -5.37 -11.75 6.46
CA ILE A 62 -6.33 -11.07 5.58
C ILE A 62 -6.06 -11.53 4.16
N ASP A 63 -7.12 -11.87 3.45
CA ASP A 63 -7.08 -12.17 2.03
C ASP A 63 -8.20 -11.39 1.32
N VAL A 64 -8.18 -11.38 0.00
CA VAL A 64 -9.23 -10.79 -0.83
C VAL A 64 -9.89 -11.89 -1.62
N ARG A 65 -11.22 -11.92 -1.54
CA ARG A 65 -12.05 -12.65 -2.48
C ARG A 65 -12.59 -11.63 -3.47
N GLY A 66 -12.59 -11.93 -4.76
CA GLY A 66 -13.07 -10.99 -5.77
C GLY A 66 -14.53 -10.57 -5.58
N TYR A 67 -14.90 -9.41 -6.12
CA TYR A 67 -16.28 -8.93 -6.20
C TYR A 67 -17.22 -10.00 -6.76
N ALA A 68 -18.32 -10.25 -6.05
CA ALA A 68 -19.22 -11.36 -6.36
C ALA A 68 -19.97 -11.18 -7.69
N ASP A 69 -20.12 -9.92 -8.09
CA ASP A 69 -20.89 -9.47 -9.25
C ASP A 69 -20.30 -10.00 -10.57
N PHE A 70 -18.99 -10.26 -10.62
CA PHE A 70 -18.32 -10.68 -11.84
C PHE A 70 -17.13 -11.64 -11.66
N VAL A 71 -16.67 -11.93 -10.43
CA VAL A 71 -15.52 -12.82 -10.19
C VAL A 71 -15.97 -14.22 -9.78
N PRO A 72 -15.71 -15.27 -10.59
CA PRO A 72 -15.94 -16.65 -10.19
C PRO A 72 -15.08 -17.06 -8.98
N MET A 73 -15.59 -17.97 -8.16
CA MET A 73 -14.86 -18.48 -6.99
C MET A 73 -13.58 -19.26 -7.38
N GLY A 74 -12.64 -19.38 -6.44
CA GLY A 74 -11.51 -20.31 -6.51
C GLY A 74 -10.18 -19.71 -6.97
N ALA A 75 -10.16 -18.46 -7.41
CA ALA A 75 -8.91 -17.72 -7.64
C ALA A 75 -8.43 -17.00 -6.37
N SER A 76 -7.13 -16.81 -6.22
CA SER A 76 -6.54 -15.98 -5.15
C SER A 76 -5.25 -15.30 -5.61
N VAL A 77 -4.94 -14.16 -5.02
CA VAL A 77 -3.71 -13.39 -5.28
C VAL A 77 -3.12 -12.99 -3.93
N VAL A 78 -1.96 -13.55 -3.58
CA VAL A 78 -1.37 -13.42 -2.24
C VAL A 78 -0.03 -12.68 -2.33
N PRO A 79 0.09 -11.46 -1.76
CA PRO A 79 1.37 -10.76 -1.66
C PRO A 79 2.17 -11.17 -0.43
N LEU A 80 3.50 -11.11 -0.56
CA LEU A 80 4.46 -11.10 0.53
C LEU A 80 5.38 -9.91 0.32
N ARG A 81 5.14 -8.82 1.06
CA ARG A 81 5.90 -7.57 0.97
C ARG A 81 7.07 -7.58 1.95
N SER A 82 8.28 -7.37 1.44
CA SER A 82 9.51 -7.14 2.21
C SER A 82 9.87 -5.65 2.22
N SER A 83 11.08 -5.30 2.66
CA SER A 83 11.60 -3.94 2.68
C SER A 83 11.98 -3.41 1.28
N ASP A 84 12.55 -4.26 0.43
CA ASP A 84 13.11 -3.89 -0.89
C ASP A 84 12.37 -4.53 -2.08
N SER A 85 11.53 -5.53 -1.82
CA SER A 85 10.85 -6.33 -2.84
C SER A 85 9.47 -6.81 -2.39
N ILE A 86 8.65 -7.23 -3.35
CA ILE A 86 7.35 -7.85 -3.11
C ILE A 86 7.24 -9.12 -3.97
N MET A 87 6.80 -10.20 -3.35
CA MET A 87 6.48 -11.45 -4.04
C MET A 87 4.97 -11.59 -4.18
N TRP A 88 4.53 -12.19 -5.27
CA TRP A 88 3.12 -12.46 -5.53
C TRP A 88 2.93 -13.92 -5.93
N THR A 89 1.96 -14.58 -5.31
CA THR A 89 1.46 -15.88 -5.75
C THR A 89 0.04 -15.71 -6.28
N VAL A 90 -0.15 -15.99 -7.57
CA VAL A 90 -1.45 -15.95 -8.24
C VAL A 90 -1.91 -17.40 -8.47
N LYS A 91 -3.01 -17.79 -7.82
CA LYS A 91 -3.68 -19.08 -8.02
C LYS A 91 -4.93 -18.86 -8.87
N PHE A 92 -4.99 -19.53 -10.01
CA PHE A 92 -6.16 -19.54 -10.88
C PHE A 92 -7.19 -20.55 -10.37
N ARG A 93 -8.45 -20.37 -10.77
CA ARG A 93 -9.56 -21.29 -10.43
C ARG A 93 -9.28 -22.74 -10.83
N ASN A 94 -8.57 -22.97 -11.93
CA ASN A 94 -8.19 -24.30 -12.41
C ASN A 94 -6.99 -24.93 -11.67
N GLY A 95 -6.49 -24.27 -10.61
CA GLY A 95 -5.35 -24.74 -9.83
C GLY A 95 -3.97 -24.33 -10.37
N GLN A 96 -3.88 -23.68 -11.54
CA GLN A 96 -2.61 -23.15 -12.03
C GLN A 96 -2.06 -22.10 -11.05
N ILE A 97 -0.76 -22.15 -10.77
CA ILE A 97 -0.09 -21.21 -9.88
C ILE A 97 1.01 -20.48 -10.66
N LYS A 98 1.01 -19.15 -10.58
CA LYS A 98 2.10 -18.29 -11.07
C LYS A 98 2.73 -17.55 -9.90
N ARG A 99 4.05 -17.41 -9.91
CA ARG A 99 4.82 -16.69 -8.89
C ARG A 99 5.63 -15.59 -9.54
N PHE A 100 5.64 -14.42 -8.90
CA PHE A 100 6.37 -13.25 -9.36
C PHE A 100 7.11 -12.61 -8.20
N LYS A 101 8.21 -11.92 -8.51
CA LYS A 101 8.95 -11.08 -7.56
C LYS A 101 9.33 -9.78 -8.24
N PHE A 102 9.05 -8.66 -7.60
CA PHE A 102 9.34 -7.32 -8.12
C PHE A 102 10.10 -6.50 -7.07
N PRO A 103 11.12 -5.72 -7.46
CA PRO A 103 11.70 -4.71 -6.57
C PRO A 103 10.68 -3.60 -6.30
N ILE A 104 10.65 -3.06 -5.08
CA ILE A 104 9.76 -1.95 -4.69
C ILE A 104 10.51 -0.73 -4.16
N ARG A 105 11.78 -0.88 -3.77
CA ARG A 105 12.58 0.22 -3.22
C ARG A 105 14.07 -0.05 -3.42
N THR A 106 14.83 0.99 -3.74
CA THR A 106 16.30 0.95 -3.92
C THR A 106 17.06 1.58 -2.76
N THR A 107 16.37 2.24 -1.83
CA THR A 107 16.93 2.90 -0.64
C THR A 107 16.25 2.39 0.63
N PRO A 108 16.91 2.43 1.80
CA PRO A 108 16.29 2.00 3.07
C PRO A 108 15.02 2.79 3.42
N GLU A 109 14.11 2.15 4.16
CA GLU A 109 12.97 2.83 4.75
C GLU A 109 13.41 3.91 5.75
N GLY A 110 12.70 5.05 5.77
CA GLY A 110 13.06 6.20 6.62
C GLY A 110 14.28 7.02 6.16
N SER A 111 14.97 6.64 5.08
CA SER A 111 16.20 7.32 4.64
C SER A 111 16.03 8.46 3.63
N ALA A 112 14.78 8.81 3.26
CA ALA A 112 14.52 9.85 2.28
C ALA A 112 14.98 11.23 2.79
N LYS A 113 15.80 11.94 2.00
CA LYS A 113 16.20 13.32 2.25
C LYS A 113 15.26 14.26 1.47
N PRO A 114 14.39 15.04 2.13
CA PRO A 114 13.36 15.82 1.45
C PRO A 114 13.90 16.81 0.42
N ASP A 115 15.06 17.40 0.70
CA ASP A 115 15.76 18.34 -0.19
C ASP A 115 16.56 17.66 -1.30
N GLY A 116 16.72 16.33 -1.25
CA GLY A 116 17.56 15.59 -2.20
C GLY A 116 19.04 16.00 -2.20
N GLY A 117 19.49 16.78 -1.21
CA GLY A 117 20.82 17.39 -1.20
C GLY A 117 20.97 18.66 -2.06
N TRP A 118 19.86 19.28 -2.48
CA TRP A 118 19.86 20.54 -3.23
C TRP A 118 19.63 21.74 -2.31
N GLU A 119 20.12 22.90 -2.73
CA GLU A 119 19.86 24.17 -2.05
C GLU A 119 18.54 24.80 -2.51
N THR A 120 18.05 25.78 -1.74
CA THR A 120 16.91 26.61 -2.13
C THR A 120 17.24 27.38 -3.41
N GLY A 121 16.40 27.21 -4.43
CA GLY A 121 16.58 27.83 -5.74
C GLY A 121 16.39 29.35 -5.76
N SER A 122 15.48 29.87 -4.93
CA SER A 122 15.22 31.30 -4.78
C SER A 122 14.63 31.61 -3.41
N ASP A 123 15.10 32.69 -2.77
CA ASP A 123 14.49 33.22 -1.54
C ASP A 123 13.25 34.09 -1.81
N ASP A 124 12.97 34.42 -3.08
CA ASP A 124 11.76 35.16 -3.45
C ASP A 124 10.57 34.22 -3.60
N LEU A 125 9.61 34.31 -2.66
CA LEU A 125 8.37 33.53 -2.71
C LEU A 125 7.51 33.84 -3.95
N LYS A 126 7.71 34.99 -4.60
CA LYS A 126 7.03 35.33 -5.86
C LYS A 126 7.72 34.74 -7.09
N SER A 127 8.93 34.20 -6.93
CA SER A 127 9.63 33.49 -7.99
C SER A 127 8.79 32.30 -8.46
N PRO A 128 8.75 32.02 -9.77
CA PRO A 128 8.01 30.88 -10.29
C PRO A 128 8.72 29.53 -10.06
N VAL A 129 9.95 29.54 -9.53
CA VAL A 129 10.74 28.32 -9.31
C VAL A 129 10.22 27.55 -8.10
N LEU A 130 10.16 26.23 -8.19
CA LEU A 130 9.93 25.38 -7.02
C LEU A 130 11.18 25.33 -6.13
N PHE A 131 11.01 24.81 -4.91
CA PHE A 131 12.00 24.83 -3.82
C PHE A 131 13.47 24.62 -4.27
N THR A 132 13.77 23.58 -5.04
CA THR A 132 15.16 23.22 -5.43
C THR A 132 15.48 23.51 -6.90
N GLU A 133 14.58 24.18 -7.62
CA GLU A 133 14.75 24.48 -9.04
C GLU A 133 15.64 25.70 -9.27
N PRO A 134 16.43 25.76 -10.36
CA PRO A 134 16.49 24.79 -11.46
C PRO A 134 17.47 23.63 -11.22
N ALA A 135 18.25 23.65 -10.13
CA ALA A 135 19.32 22.68 -9.88
C ALA A 135 18.81 21.23 -9.87
N SER A 136 17.68 20.97 -9.21
CA SER A 136 17.06 19.64 -9.17
C SER A 136 16.49 19.17 -10.52
N LEU A 137 16.30 20.07 -11.48
CA LEU A 137 15.93 19.73 -12.86
C LEU A 137 17.14 19.34 -13.71
N TRP A 138 18.36 19.54 -13.20
CA TRP A 138 19.60 19.42 -13.96
C TRP A 138 19.65 20.36 -15.18
N LEU A 139 19.01 21.53 -15.05
CA LEU A 139 18.96 22.57 -16.08
C LEU A 139 19.59 23.86 -15.56
N LYS A 140 20.01 24.73 -16.48
CA LYS A 140 20.53 26.07 -16.12
C LYS A 140 19.43 27.02 -15.64
N GLU A 141 18.22 26.84 -16.15
CA GLU A 141 17.04 27.67 -15.86
C GLU A 141 15.77 26.82 -15.99
N VAL A 142 14.69 27.26 -15.33
CA VAL A 142 13.38 26.60 -15.42
C VAL A 142 12.77 26.85 -16.80
N PRO A 143 12.34 25.82 -17.55
CA PRO A 143 11.74 25.99 -18.87
C PRO A 143 10.49 26.88 -18.83
N THR A 144 10.46 27.90 -19.70
CA THR A 144 9.29 28.77 -19.88
C THR A 144 8.57 28.47 -21.19
N LEU A 145 7.23 28.57 -21.19
CA LEU A 145 6.45 28.53 -22.42
C LEU A 145 6.76 29.76 -23.27
N LYS A 146 6.97 29.57 -24.59
CA LYS A 146 6.97 30.70 -25.54
C LYS A 146 5.56 31.27 -25.58
N LYS A 147 5.44 32.56 -25.31
CA LYS A 147 4.20 33.31 -25.48
C LYS A 147 3.96 33.64 -26.94
#